data_AF-A0A0R3L4U1-F1
#
_entry.id   AF-A0A0R3L4U1-F1
#
_cell.length_a   1.000
_cell.length_b   1.000
_cell.length_c   1.000
_cell.angle_alpha   90.00
_cell.angle_beta   90.00
_cell.angle_gamma   90.00
#
_symmetry.space_group_name_H-M   'P 1'
#
loop_
_entity.id
_entity.type
_entity.pdbx_description
1 polymer ?
#
loop_
_entity_poly.entity_id
_entity_poly.type
_entity_poly.pdbx_seq_one_letter_code
_entity_poly.pdbx_strand_id
1 'polypeptide(L)'
;MLLVLATGAARADNENCRKSREYLMATPGGDQALTPQAYNDLFRICIATTAMPNVKDAYILKDGGIAVIPKQDSVPATASTLAQFCDTYPHGVLRFITRKEKLSIRSVTDVARMSSTSSTPCKKIKGIS
;
A
#
# COMPACT_ATOMS: atom_id res chain seq x y z
N MET A 1 -1.65 -36.11 -17.99
CA MET A 1 -1.41 -35.11 -16.93
C MET A 1 -1.23 -33.75 -17.60
N LEU A 2 -2.24 -32.86 -17.55
CA LEU A 2 -2.10 -31.46 -17.97
C LEU A 2 -1.90 -30.59 -16.73
N LEU A 3 -0.69 -30.08 -16.54
CA LEU A 3 -0.35 -29.06 -15.55
C LEU A 3 0.02 -27.80 -16.34
N VAL A 4 -0.96 -26.95 -16.62
CA VAL A 4 -0.79 -25.74 -17.40
C VAL A 4 -1.53 -24.58 -16.71
N LEU A 5 -0.73 -23.59 -16.28
CA LEU A 5 -1.05 -22.18 -15.99
C LEU A 5 -1.80 -21.84 -14.69
N ALA A 6 -1.03 -21.61 -13.61
CA ALA A 6 -1.47 -20.86 -12.43
C ALA A 6 -0.55 -19.66 -12.09
N THR A 7 0.28 -19.17 -13.01
CA THR A 7 1.26 -18.09 -12.75
C THR A 7 0.78 -16.68 -13.13
N GLY A 8 -0.49 -16.53 -13.54
CA GLY A 8 -1.08 -15.23 -13.91
C GLY A 8 -1.68 -14.43 -12.75
N ALA A 9 -2.32 -15.10 -11.78
CA ALA A 9 -3.07 -14.42 -10.72
C ALA A 9 -2.16 -13.64 -9.74
N ALA A 10 -1.06 -14.26 -9.29
CA ALA A 10 -0.12 -13.62 -8.37
C ALA A 10 0.61 -12.39 -8.96
N ARG A 11 0.62 -12.23 -10.28
CA ARG A 11 1.21 -11.07 -10.96
C ARG A 11 0.26 -9.88 -11.05
N ALA A 12 -1.05 -10.11 -11.04
CA ALA A 12 -2.03 -9.03 -11.08
C ALA A 12 -2.19 -8.37 -9.71
N ASP A 13 -2.21 -9.19 -8.64
CA ASP A 13 -2.42 -8.72 -7.26
C ASP A 13 -1.27 -7.86 -6.72
N ASN A 14 -0.09 -7.89 -7.34
CA ASN A 14 1.07 -7.09 -6.93
C ASN A 14 1.51 -6.03 -7.96
N GLU A 15 0.78 -5.90 -9.07
CA GLU A 15 1.18 -5.03 -10.18
C GLU A 15 1.22 -3.56 -9.76
N ASN A 16 0.27 -3.13 -8.92
CA ASN A 16 0.20 -1.78 -8.39
C ASN A 16 1.36 -1.47 -7.41
N CYS A 17 1.72 -2.42 -6.55
CA CYS A 17 2.91 -2.33 -5.69
C CYS A 17 4.20 -2.22 -6.52
N ARG A 18 4.30 -3.01 -7.60
CA ARG A 18 5.47 -3.01 -8.49
C ARG A 18 5.60 -1.68 -9.23
N LYS A 19 4.53 -1.24 -9.90
CA LYS A 19 4.50 0.01 -10.67
C LYS A 19 4.73 1.23 -9.80
N SER A 20 4.13 1.29 -8.61
CA SER A 20 4.34 2.40 -7.68
C SER A 20 5.79 2.46 -7.21
N ARG A 21 6.42 1.32 -6.86
CA ARG A 21 7.86 1.27 -6.56
C ARG A 21 8.72 1.76 -7.73
N GLU A 22 8.52 1.19 -8.91
CA GLU A 22 9.32 1.52 -10.11
C GLU A 22 9.25 3.01 -10.43
N TYR A 23 8.04 3.58 -10.34
CA TYR A 23 7.84 5.02 -10.49
C TYR A 23 8.64 5.81 -9.44
N LEU A 24 8.52 5.48 -8.15
CA LEU A 24 9.20 6.20 -7.06
C LEU A 24 10.72 6.09 -7.12
N MET A 25 11.25 4.97 -7.61
CA MET A 25 12.69 4.78 -7.84
C MET A 25 13.19 5.53 -9.08
N ALA A 26 12.38 5.62 -10.14
CA ALA A 26 12.72 6.35 -11.36
C ALA A 26 12.56 7.87 -11.21
N THR A 27 11.70 8.33 -10.30
CA THR A 27 11.49 9.75 -9.99
C THR A 27 11.75 10.01 -8.49
N PRO A 28 13.02 10.11 -8.06
CA PRO A 28 13.34 10.44 -6.68
C PRO A 28 12.69 11.76 -6.28
N GLY A 29 11.78 11.73 -5.31
CA GLY A 29 11.03 12.89 -4.85
C GLY A 29 11.85 13.84 -3.99
N GLY A 30 12.88 14.50 -4.55
CA GLY A 30 13.72 15.48 -3.85
C GLY A 30 14.21 14.98 -2.48
N ASP A 31 14.24 15.85 -1.48
CA ASP A 31 14.69 15.57 -0.09
C ASP A 31 13.87 14.48 0.65
N GLN A 32 12.80 13.95 0.06
CA GLN A 32 11.96 12.88 0.61
C GLN A 32 12.18 11.52 -0.05
N ALA A 33 13.17 11.40 -0.95
CA ALA A 33 13.50 10.13 -1.56
C ALA A 33 14.03 9.13 -0.51
N LEU A 34 13.34 7.99 -0.39
CA LEU A 34 13.78 6.89 0.45
C LEU A 34 14.99 6.18 -0.17
N THR A 35 15.73 5.44 0.66
CA THR A 35 16.82 4.58 0.16
C THR A 35 16.25 3.44 -0.70
N PRO A 36 17.02 2.89 -1.66
CA PRO A 36 16.59 1.72 -2.44
C PRO A 36 16.16 0.53 -1.56
N GLN A 37 16.85 0.33 -0.44
CA GLN A 37 16.51 -0.72 0.52
C GLN A 37 15.14 -0.46 1.16
N ALA A 38 14.85 0.78 1.58
CA ALA A 38 13.55 1.13 2.13
C ALA A 38 12.42 0.90 1.11
N TYR A 39 12.62 1.19 -0.18
CA TYR A 39 11.64 0.85 -1.22
C TYR A 39 11.43 -0.66 -1.40
N ASN A 40 12.47 -1.48 -1.22
CA ASN A 40 12.34 -2.94 -1.26
C ASN A 40 11.55 -3.47 -0.06
N ASP A 41 11.76 -2.91 1.12
CA ASP A 41 11.00 -3.29 2.31
C ASP A 41 9.53 -2.84 2.20
N LEU A 42 9.27 -1.64 1.71
CA LEU A 42 7.92 -1.18 1.39
C LEU A 42 7.23 -2.06 0.35
N PHE A 43 7.97 -2.56 -0.65
CA PHE A 43 7.41 -3.48 -1.63
C PHE A 43 6.99 -4.81 -1.03
N ARG A 44 7.78 -5.37 -0.10
CA ARG A 44 7.39 -6.58 0.65
C ARG A 44 6.13 -6.34 1.47
N ILE A 45 6.07 -5.21 2.19
CA ILE A 45 4.89 -4.82 2.98
C ILE A 45 3.67 -4.64 2.06
N CYS A 46 3.82 -3.96 0.93
CA CYS A 46 2.75 -3.70 -0.02
C CYS A 46 2.16 -5.01 -0.56
N ILE A 47 3.00 -5.95 -1.01
CA ILE A 47 2.55 -7.27 -1.50
C ILE A 47 1.82 -8.05 -0.40
N ALA A 48 2.36 -8.06 0.82
CA ALA A 48 1.68 -8.76 1.92
C ALA A 48 0.34 -8.08 2.28
N THR A 49 0.24 -6.77 2.12
CA THR A 49 -0.99 -6.00 2.34
C THR A 49 -2.05 -6.35 1.30
N THR A 50 -1.70 -6.64 0.04
CA THR A 50 -2.70 -7.03 -0.98
C THR A 50 -3.38 -8.36 -0.67
N ALA A 51 -2.73 -9.22 0.13
CA ALA A 51 -3.32 -10.47 0.60
C ALA A 51 -4.31 -10.30 1.77
N MET A 52 -4.45 -9.09 2.35
CA MET A 52 -5.39 -8.87 3.45
C MET A 52 -6.86 -8.97 2.97
N PRO A 53 -7.77 -9.55 3.78
CA PRO A 53 -9.11 -9.91 3.30
C PRO A 53 -9.91 -8.76 2.68
N ASN A 54 -9.85 -7.58 3.27
CA ASN A 54 -10.57 -6.39 2.83
C ASN A 54 -9.75 -5.46 1.92
N VAL A 55 -8.58 -5.87 1.42
CA VAL A 55 -7.77 -5.07 0.48
C VAL A 55 -8.07 -5.51 -0.94
N LYS A 56 -8.45 -4.58 -1.80
CA LYS A 56 -8.64 -4.79 -3.24
C LYS A 56 -7.34 -4.53 -4.00
N ASP A 57 -6.73 -3.37 -3.75
CA ASP A 57 -5.49 -2.92 -4.38
C ASP A 57 -4.61 -2.25 -3.32
N ALA A 58 -3.29 -2.34 -3.46
CA ALA A 58 -2.34 -1.62 -2.62
C ALA A 58 -1.24 -0.93 -3.45
N TYR A 59 -0.70 0.15 -2.89
CA TYR A 59 0.25 1.04 -3.55
C TYR A 59 1.29 1.54 -2.54
N ILE A 60 2.52 1.78 -3.00
CA ILE A 60 3.54 2.47 -2.22
C ILE A 60 3.40 3.97 -2.46
N LEU A 61 3.44 4.76 -1.39
CA LEU A 61 3.39 6.21 -1.42
C LEU A 61 4.79 6.82 -1.34
N LYS A 62 4.93 8.04 -1.87
CA LYS A 62 6.21 8.78 -1.93
C LYS A 62 6.88 9.00 -0.57
N ASP A 63 6.10 9.02 0.50
CA ASP A 63 6.56 9.29 1.87
C ASP A 63 6.70 8.02 2.73
N GLY A 64 6.65 6.84 2.10
CA GLY A 64 6.85 5.56 2.78
C GLY A 64 5.61 4.98 3.46
N GLY A 65 4.42 5.51 3.16
CA GLY A 65 3.15 4.86 3.50
C GLY A 65 2.71 3.81 2.48
N ILE A 66 1.77 2.96 2.89
CA ILE A 66 1.03 2.05 2.02
C ILE A 66 -0.39 2.58 1.86
N ALA A 67 -0.82 2.84 0.63
CA ALA A 67 -2.21 3.14 0.32
C ALA A 67 -2.96 1.89 -0.10
N VAL A 68 -4.21 1.75 0.33
CA VAL A 68 -5.09 0.64 -0.04
C VAL A 68 -6.44 1.13 -0.55
N ILE A 69 -6.96 0.45 -1.57
CA ILE A 69 -8.38 0.52 -1.94
C ILE A 69 -9.07 -0.63 -1.21
N PRO A 70 -9.99 -0.38 -0.27
CA PRO A 70 -10.69 -1.45 0.41
C PRO A 70 -11.74 -2.10 -0.51
N LYS A 71 -12.02 -3.39 -0.28
CA LYS A 71 -13.18 -4.08 -0.90
C LYS A 71 -14.49 -3.56 -0.30
N GLN A 72 -14.50 -3.31 1.01
CA GLN A 72 -15.61 -2.73 1.76
C GLN A 72 -15.14 -1.49 2.54
N ASP A 73 -15.78 -0.36 2.26
CA ASP A 73 -15.49 0.96 2.83
C ASP A 73 -16.42 1.28 4.04
N SER A 74 -16.63 0.29 4.91
CA SER A 74 -17.35 0.47 6.17
C SER A 74 -16.36 0.61 7.32
N VAL A 75 -16.73 1.37 8.36
CA VAL A 75 -15.87 1.59 9.54
C VAL A 75 -15.38 0.28 10.16
N PRO A 76 -16.22 -0.76 10.38
CA PRO A 76 -15.73 -2.02 10.96
C PRO A 76 -14.73 -2.74 10.06
N ALA A 77 -14.95 -2.74 8.75
CA ALA A 77 -14.08 -3.44 7.80
C ALA A 77 -12.71 -2.76 7.67
N THR A 78 -12.67 -1.42 7.58
CA THR A 78 -11.42 -0.66 7.52
C THR A 78 -10.68 -0.66 8.84
N ALA A 79 -11.38 -0.59 9.99
CA ALA A 79 -10.78 -0.71 11.30
C ALA A 79 -10.13 -2.09 11.52
N SER A 80 -10.81 -3.18 11.14
CA SER A 80 -10.24 -4.53 11.21
C SER A 80 -9.00 -4.68 10.33
N THR A 81 -9.03 -4.11 9.13
CA THR A 81 -7.86 -4.10 8.21
C THR A 81 -6.70 -3.31 8.80
N LEU A 82 -6.96 -2.13 9.36
CA LEU A 82 -5.96 -1.28 9.98
C LEU A 82 -5.32 -1.97 11.19
N ALA A 83 -6.13 -2.62 12.04
CA ALA A 83 -5.65 -3.38 13.18
C ALA A 83 -4.70 -4.51 12.72
N GLN A 84 -5.15 -5.34 11.77
CA GLN A 84 -4.33 -6.42 11.21
C GLN A 84 -3.00 -5.90 10.62
N PHE A 85 -3.05 -4.80 9.87
CA PHE A 85 -1.86 -4.19 9.30
C PHE A 85 -0.91 -3.70 10.39
N CYS A 86 -1.41 -2.98 11.40
CA CYS A 86 -0.57 -2.43 12.47
C CYS A 86 -0.02 -3.49 13.43
N ASP A 87 -0.70 -4.62 13.58
CA ASP A 87 -0.19 -5.78 14.32
C ASP A 87 1.00 -6.42 13.60
N THR A 88 0.95 -6.44 12.25
CA THR A 88 2.01 -7.03 11.42
C THR A 88 3.18 -6.05 11.20
N TYR A 89 2.87 -4.75 11.05
CA TYR A 89 3.81 -3.69 10.70
C TYR A 89 3.72 -2.52 11.70
N PRO A 90 4.30 -2.66 12.90
CA PRO A 90 4.13 -1.69 13.98
C PRO A 90 4.69 -0.30 13.66
N HIS A 91 5.63 -0.18 12.72
CA HIS A 91 6.20 1.11 12.28
C HIS A 91 5.60 1.61 10.95
N GLY A 92 4.65 0.88 10.36
CA GLY A 92 4.05 1.23 9.08
C GLY A 92 3.03 2.37 9.18
N VAL A 93 2.62 2.85 8.01
CA VAL A 93 1.50 3.79 7.84
C VAL A 93 0.57 3.22 6.78
N LEU A 94 -0.69 2.99 7.14
CA LEU A 94 -1.73 2.55 6.21
C LEU A 94 -2.69 3.71 5.92
N ARG A 95 -2.86 4.02 4.64
CA ARG A 95 -3.81 5.02 4.14
C ARG A 95 -4.93 4.32 3.37
N PHE A 96 -6.18 4.56 3.74
CA PHE A 96 -7.31 4.13 2.91
C PHE A 96 -7.59 5.19 1.84
N ILE A 97 -7.65 4.77 0.59
CA ILE A 97 -8.11 5.61 -0.52
C ILE A 97 -9.63 5.70 -0.43
N THR A 98 -10.14 6.91 -0.19
CA THR A 98 -11.56 7.16 -0.07
C THR A 98 -12.26 7.09 -1.43
N ARG A 99 -13.60 6.92 -1.40
CA ARG A 99 -14.42 6.99 -2.62
C ARG A 99 -14.22 8.27 -3.42
N LYS A 100 -14.07 9.42 -2.76
CA LYS A 100 -13.85 10.72 -3.42
C LYS A 100 -12.50 10.74 -4.15
N GLU A 101 -11.44 10.28 -3.51
CA GLU A 101 -10.09 10.25 -4.11
C GLU A 101 -10.02 9.28 -5.28
N LYS A 102 -10.73 8.15 -5.18
CA LYS A 102 -10.82 7.16 -6.27
C LYS A 102 -11.34 7.77 -7.58
N LEU A 103 -12.22 8.76 -7.52
CA LEU A 103 -12.73 9.46 -8.70
C LEU A 103 -11.67 10.33 -9.40
N SER A 104 -10.66 10.79 -8.65
CA SER A 104 -9.54 11.59 -9.17
C SER A 104 -8.32 10.78 -9.62
N ILE A 105 -8.23 9.51 -9.24
CA ILE A 105 -7.11 8.64 -9.62
C ILE A 105 -7.26 8.21 -11.08
N ARG A 106 -6.30 8.59 -11.93
CA ARG A 106 -6.25 8.16 -13.34
C ARG A 106 -5.17 7.11 -13.58
N SER A 107 -4.20 7.02 -12.69
CA SER A 107 -3.02 6.17 -12.85
C SER A 107 -2.42 5.74 -11.51
N VAL A 108 -1.58 4.70 -11.54
CA VAL A 108 -0.77 4.27 -10.38
C VAL A 108 0.16 5.41 -9.91
N THR A 109 0.65 6.23 -10.83
CA THR A 109 1.54 7.35 -10.51
C THR A 109 0.83 8.46 -9.74
N ASP A 110 -0.47 8.66 -9.96
CA ASP A 110 -1.26 9.60 -9.17
C ASP A 110 -1.33 9.15 -7.71
N VAL A 111 -1.54 7.85 -7.48
CA VAL A 111 -1.57 7.26 -6.13
C VAL A 111 -0.19 7.35 -5.49
N ALA A 112 0.87 6.96 -6.22
CA ALA A 112 2.23 6.98 -5.68
C ALA A 112 2.69 8.38 -5.23
N ARG A 113 2.17 9.44 -5.86
CA ARG A 113 2.44 10.84 -5.47
C ARG A 113 1.65 11.32 -4.25
N MET A 114 0.62 10.58 -3.82
CA MET A 114 -0.17 10.94 -2.64
C MET A 114 0.67 10.92 -1.38
N SER A 115 0.26 11.71 -0.39
CA SER A 115 0.88 11.75 0.93
C SER A 115 0.14 10.81 1.89
N SER A 116 0.87 10.11 2.74
CA SER A 116 0.33 9.38 3.88
C SER A 116 0.23 10.24 5.14
N THR A 117 0.78 11.46 5.16
CA THR A 117 0.88 12.33 6.36
C THR A 117 -0.43 12.66 7.08
N SER A 118 -1.58 12.57 6.41
CA SER A 118 -2.89 12.70 7.07
C SER A 118 -3.34 11.43 7.81
N SER A 119 -2.57 10.35 7.72
CA SER A 119 -2.86 9.05 8.34
C SER A 119 -2.06 8.92 9.63
N THR A 120 -2.62 8.19 10.60
CA THR A 120 -1.95 7.98 11.89
C THR A 120 -0.95 6.81 11.76
N PRO A 121 0.34 6.97 12.11
CA PRO A 121 1.30 5.88 12.08
C PRO A 121 0.92 4.75 13.04
N CYS A 122 1.17 3.50 12.65
CA CYS A 122 0.85 2.33 13.46
C CYS A 122 1.48 2.37 14.85
N LYS A 123 2.71 2.90 14.99
CA LYS A 123 3.37 3.04 16.29
C LYS A 123 2.54 3.86 17.27
N LYS A 124 1.91 4.93 16.77
CA LYS A 124 1.02 5.79 17.57
C LYS A 124 -0.30 5.08 17.90
N ILE A 125 -0.85 4.30 16.96
CA ILE A 125 -2.07 3.48 17.19
C ILE A 125 -1.80 2.40 18.24
N LYS A 126 -0.62 1.77 18.19
CA LYS A 126 -0.21 0.68 19.08
C LYS A 126 0.34 1.15 20.43
N GLY A 127 0.53 2.47 20.62
CA GLY A 127 1.12 3.02 21.85
C GLY A 127 2.63 2.73 22.00
N ILE A 128 3.33 2.45 20.91
CA ILE A 128 4.77 2.20 20.87
C ILE A 128 5.47 3.54 20.65
N SER A 129 6.31 3.95 21.60
CA SER A 129 7.09 5.20 21.53
C SER A 129 8.35 5.03 20.70
#